data_AF-A0A1B6FS07-F1
#
_entry.id   AF-A0A1B6FS07-F1
#
_cell.length_a   1.000
_cell.length_b   1.000
_cell.length_c   1.000
_cell.angle_alpha   90.00
_cell.angle_beta   90.00
_cell.angle_gamma   90.00
#
_symmetry.space_group_name_H-M   'P 1'
#
loop_
_entity.id
_entity.type
_entity.pdbx_description
1 polymer ?
#
loop_
_entity_poly.entity_id
_entity_poly.type
_entity_poly.pdbx_seq_one_letter_code
_entity_poly.pdbx_strand_id
1 'polypeptide(L)'
;MKLTYYSNSDSQRLKVSFLHYPNQFEMTGNTNDKETAIRYKKQYDNKLKELRKLASDNMINKTDNKTKALWYTINKERKTKSDSPQQLKIKIDEDIISDPTTIANIMNNYFVTIADRTLTNTTQNDIQTSQHSEITSTIPEHTLSMFTPTNHAEIENIIKSIKPKTPQESMKYHQNY
;
A
#
# COMPACT_ATOMS: atom_id res chain seq x y z
N MET A 1 -7.21 13.11 14.48
CA MET A 1 -6.85 11.80 15.08
C MET A 1 -6.12 12.09 16.40
N LYS A 2 -6.77 11.90 17.56
CA LYS A 2 -6.13 12.14 18.87
C LYS A 2 -5.02 11.10 19.08
N LEU A 3 -3.79 11.55 19.31
CA LEU A 3 -2.71 10.69 19.79
C LEU A 3 -3.20 10.11 21.12
N THR A 4 -3.54 8.81 21.17
CA THR A 4 -3.83 8.15 22.45
C THR A 4 -2.54 8.23 23.24
N TYR A 5 -2.50 9.15 24.20
CA TYR A 5 -1.30 9.49 24.95
C TYR A 5 -1.00 8.34 25.90
N TYR A 6 -0.20 7.39 25.44
CA TYR A 6 0.36 6.34 26.28
C TYR A 6 1.46 6.98 27.13
N SER A 7 1.13 7.29 28.38
CA SER A 7 2.02 8.02 29.28
C SER A 7 2.03 7.42 30.67
N ASN A 8 3.24 7.15 31.14
CA ASN A 8 3.55 6.86 32.52
C ASN A 8 4.70 7.78 32.99
N SER A 9 4.94 7.82 34.30
CA SER A 9 5.98 8.66 34.93
C SER A 9 7.36 8.47 34.29
N ASP A 10 7.73 7.23 33.96
CA ASP A 10 9.01 6.91 33.29
C ASP A 10 9.10 7.50 31.89
N SER A 11 8.06 7.37 31.07
CA SER A 11 8.02 7.93 29.71
C SER A 11 8.09 9.46 29.73
N GLN A 12 7.49 10.09 30.73
CA GLN A 12 7.56 11.55 30.91
C GLN A 12 8.97 11.98 31.30
N ARG A 13 9.61 11.27 32.24
CA ARG A 13 11.01 11.51 32.61
C ARG A 13 11.93 11.38 31.39
N LEU A 14 11.80 10.29 30.63
CA LEU A 14 12.59 10.06 29.42
C LEU A 14 12.34 11.13 28.36
N LYS A 15 11.09 11.61 28.21
CA LYS A 15 10.76 12.72 27.32
C LYS A 15 11.46 14.01 27.73
N VAL A 16 11.42 14.36 29.01
CA VAL A 16 12.09 15.55 29.55
C VAL A 16 13.60 15.47 29.31
N SER A 17 14.22 14.33 29.63
CA SER A 17 15.65 14.12 29.36
C SER A 17 15.97 14.22 27.87
N PHE A 18 15.22 13.53 27.01
CA PHE A 18 15.39 13.59 25.55
C PHE A 18 15.30 15.02 25.00
N LEU A 19 14.40 15.86 25.50
CA LEU A 19 14.26 17.25 25.07
C LEU A 19 15.34 18.17 25.65
N HIS A 20 15.94 17.79 26.78
CA HIS A 20 16.96 18.59 27.45
C HIS A 20 18.33 18.53 26.76
N TYR A 21 18.82 17.33 26.42
CA TYR A 21 20.17 17.14 25.89
C TYR A 21 20.45 17.81 24.51
N PRO A 22 19.49 17.92 23.58
CA PRO A 22 19.67 18.71 22.36
C PRO A 22 19.97 20.19 22.65
N ASN A 23 19.23 20.81 23.58
CA ASN A 23 19.47 22.19 23.99
C ASN A 23 20.84 22.35 24.68
N GLN A 24 21.25 21.36 25.48
CA GLN A 24 22.60 21.34 26.08
C GLN A 24 23.69 21.29 25.01
N PHE A 25 23.54 20.41 24.00
CA PHE A 25 24.49 20.32 22.88
C PHE A 25 24.59 21.63 22.10
N GLU A 26 23.48 22.32 21.86
CA GLU A 26 23.47 23.63 21.20
C GLU A 26 24.22 24.70 22.01
N MET A 27 24.23 24.60 23.34
CA MET A 27 24.95 25.52 24.22
C MET A 27 26.43 25.16 24.42
N THR A 28 26.77 23.87 24.45
CA THR A 28 28.12 23.38 24.82
C THR A 28 28.97 22.97 23.63
N GLY A 29 28.35 22.62 22.49
CA GLY A 29 29.01 22.01 21.33
C GLY A 29 29.61 20.62 21.58
N ASN A 30 29.35 20.02 22.75
CA ASN A 30 30.00 18.78 23.17
C ASN A 30 29.39 17.54 22.52
N THR A 31 30.19 16.77 21.79
CA THR A 31 29.74 15.53 21.11
C THR A 31 29.16 14.48 22.05
N ASN A 32 29.53 14.47 23.34
CA ASN A 32 28.97 13.59 24.36
C ASN A 32 27.49 13.88 24.65
N ASP A 33 27.06 15.15 24.56
CA ASP A 33 25.66 15.55 24.77
C ASP A 33 24.79 15.06 23.60
N LYS A 34 25.36 15.04 22.39
CA LYS A 34 24.71 14.46 21.19
C LYS A 34 24.50 12.95 21.35
N GLU A 35 25.50 12.21 21.81
CA GLU A 35 25.37 10.77 22.05
C GLU A 35 24.33 10.48 23.14
N THR A 36 24.35 11.29 24.21
CA THR A 36 23.38 11.20 25.30
C THR A 36 21.95 11.47 24.82
N ALA A 37 21.74 12.48 23.97
CA ALA A 37 20.44 12.77 23.35
C ALA A 37 19.92 11.60 22.49
N ILE A 38 20.79 10.99 21.67
CA ILE A 38 20.45 9.82 20.85
C ILE A 38 20.02 8.65 21.76
N ARG A 39 20.75 8.41 22.85
CA ARG A 39 20.43 7.36 23.83
C ARG A 39 19.06 7.59 24.46
N TYR A 40 18.78 8.80 24.95
CA TYR A 40 17.49 9.10 25.58
C TYR A 40 16.33 9.07 24.58
N LYS A 41 16.55 9.49 23.33
CA LYS A 41 15.56 9.33 22.25
C LYS A 41 15.22 7.85 22.05
N LYS A 42 16.23 7.00 21.91
CA LYS A 42 16.04 5.55 21.74
C LYS A 42 15.30 4.92 22.92
N GLN A 43 15.66 5.30 24.15
CA GLN A 43 14.98 4.82 25.36
C GLN A 43 13.52 5.26 25.40
N TYR A 44 13.23 6.51 25.05
CA TYR A 44 11.86 7.03 24.98
C TYR A 44 11.02 6.29 23.92
N ASP A 45 11.57 6.11 22.71
CA ASP A 45 10.89 5.41 21.62
C ASP A 45 10.60 3.94 21.97
N ASN A 46 11.56 3.25 22.59
CA ASN A 46 11.35 1.90 23.11
C ASN A 46 10.26 1.88 24.18
N LYS A 47 10.26 2.85 25.10
CA LYS A 47 9.25 2.93 26.16
C LYS A 47 7.85 3.13 25.59
N LEU A 48 7.70 3.97 24.56
CA LEU A 48 6.43 4.14 23.88
C LEU A 48 5.96 2.86 23.18
N LYS A 49 6.86 2.09 22.58
CA LYS A 49 6.52 0.78 22.00
C LYS A 49 6.01 -0.20 23.07
N GLU A 50 6.70 -0.29 24.21
CA GLU A 50 6.26 -1.12 25.34
C GLU A 50 4.87 -0.73 25.84
N LEU A 51 4.63 0.56 26.04
CA LEU A 51 3.34 1.04 26.55
C LEU A 51 2.19 0.76 25.57
N ARG A 52 2.43 0.90 24.27
CA ARG A 52 1.46 0.53 23.22
C ARG A 52 1.14 -0.95 23.28
N LYS A 53 2.16 -1.81 23.35
CA LYS A 53 2.00 -3.25 23.47
C LYS A 53 1.19 -3.61 24.73
N LEU A 54 1.59 -3.10 25.89
CA LEU A 54 0.91 -3.33 27.15
C LEU A 54 -0.56 -2.90 27.11
N ALA A 55 -0.86 -1.77 26.47
CA ALA A 55 -2.23 -1.30 26.33
C ALA A 55 -3.08 -2.22 25.43
N SER A 56 -2.52 -2.69 24.32
CA SER A 56 -3.18 -3.67 23.44
C SER A 56 -3.40 -5.00 24.16
N ASP A 57 -2.39 -5.50 24.86
CA ASP A 57 -2.47 -6.74 25.65
C ASP A 57 -3.55 -6.63 26.74
N ASN A 58 -3.57 -5.52 27.48
CA ASN A 58 -4.59 -5.24 28.48
C ASN A 58 -5.99 -5.16 27.88
N MET A 59 -6.14 -4.54 26.71
CA MET A 59 -7.43 -4.44 26.03
C MET A 59 -7.94 -5.82 25.63
N ILE A 60 -7.09 -6.66 25.03
CA ILE A 60 -7.47 -8.02 24.60
C ILE A 60 -7.83 -8.90 25.81
N ASN A 61 -7.09 -8.77 26.91
CA ASN A 61 -7.30 -9.59 28.11
C ASN A 61 -8.54 -9.18 28.91
N LYS A 62 -8.91 -7.89 28.91
CA LYS A 62 -10.07 -7.37 29.66
C LYS A 62 -11.41 -7.53 28.94
N THR A 63 -11.40 -7.74 27.62
CA THR A 63 -12.64 -7.88 26.85
C THR A 63 -13.21 -9.30 26.94
N ASP A 64 -14.52 -9.40 27.11
CA ASP A 64 -15.22 -10.70 27.11
C ASP A 64 -15.05 -11.43 25.77
N ASN A 65 -15.10 -10.68 24.66
CA ASN A 65 -14.88 -11.22 23.32
C ASN A 65 -13.45 -10.96 22.82
N LYS A 66 -12.53 -11.85 23.21
CA LYS A 66 -11.10 -11.79 22.85
C LYS A 66 -10.87 -11.80 21.35
N THR A 67 -11.61 -12.62 20.59
CA THR A 67 -11.49 -12.72 19.13
C THR A 67 -11.83 -11.40 18.45
N LYS A 68 -12.91 -10.73 18.88
CA LYS A 68 -13.30 -9.42 18.36
C LYS A 68 -12.27 -8.34 18.72
N ALA A 69 -11.75 -8.35 19.94
CA ALA A 69 -10.70 -7.41 20.37
C ALA A 69 -9.38 -7.60 19.61
N LEU A 70 -9.00 -8.84 19.34
CA LEU A 70 -7.83 -9.18 18.52
C LEU A 70 -8.01 -8.69 17.08
N TRP A 71 -9.13 -9.01 16.44
CA TRP A 71 -9.44 -8.54 15.09
C TRP A 71 -9.48 -7.02 14.99
N TYR A 72 -10.06 -6.35 15.99
CA TYR A 72 -10.06 -4.90 16.07
C TYR A 72 -8.63 -4.34 16.13
N THR A 73 -7.77 -4.93 16.96
CA THR A 73 -6.36 -4.52 17.10
C THR A 73 -5.59 -4.70 15.79
N ILE A 74 -5.75 -5.86 15.14
CA ILE A 74 -5.13 -6.14 13.83
C ILE A 74 -5.61 -5.12 12.79
N ASN A 75 -6.92 -4.87 12.71
CA ASN A 75 -7.47 -3.93 11.74
C ASN A 75 -7.01 -2.49 12.01
N LYS A 76 -6.90 -2.10 13.28
CA LYS A 76 -6.41 -0.78 13.68
C LYS A 76 -4.95 -0.57 13.26
N GLU A 77 -4.09 -1.58 13.41
CA GLU A 77 -2.68 -1.49 12.98
C GLU A 77 -2.52 -1.59 11.46
N ARG A 78 -3.39 -2.34 10.77
CA ARG A 78 -3.37 -2.50 9.31
C ARG A 78 -3.92 -1.30 8.53
N LYS A 79 -4.85 -0.53 9.10
CA LYS A 79 -5.39 0.67 8.45
C LYS A 79 -4.26 1.70 8.28
N THR A 80 -3.74 1.81 7.07
CA THR A 80 -2.92 2.95 6.67
C THR A 80 -3.76 4.22 6.86
N LYS A 81 -3.14 5.31 7.29
CA LYS A 81 -3.85 6.57 7.64
C LYS A 81 -4.55 7.26 6.46
N SER A 82 -4.60 6.64 5.27
CA SER A 82 -5.25 7.16 4.07
C SER A 82 -6.59 6.47 3.81
N ASP A 83 -7.53 6.58 4.75
CA ASP A 83 -8.95 6.35 4.48
C ASP A 83 -9.61 7.66 3.95
N SER A 84 -8.83 8.56 3.32
CA SER A 84 -9.46 9.54 2.43
C SER A 84 -9.92 8.74 1.21
N PRO A 85 -11.21 8.73 0.84
CA PRO A 85 -11.60 8.16 -0.44
C PRO A 85 -10.76 8.85 -1.51
N GLN A 86 -9.90 8.08 -2.19
CA GLN A 86 -9.15 8.60 -3.33
C GLN A 86 -10.17 8.93 -4.40
N GLN A 87 -10.63 10.18 -4.42
CA GLN A 87 -11.49 10.68 -5.46
C GLN A 87 -10.64 10.87 -6.71
N LEU A 88 -10.91 10.05 -7.73
CA LEU A 88 -10.29 10.19 -9.04
C LEU A 88 -10.60 11.59 -9.58
N LYS A 89 -9.57 12.32 -10.00
CA LYS A 89 -9.69 13.63 -10.63
C LYS A 89 -8.93 13.62 -11.95
N ILE A 90 -9.57 14.10 -13.01
CA ILE A 90 -8.96 14.25 -14.32
C ILE A 90 -8.89 15.75 -14.61
N LYS A 91 -7.72 16.22 -15.06
CA LYS A 91 -7.54 17.58 -15.56
C LYS A 91 -7.67 17.56 -17.08
N ILE A 92 -8.58 18.37 -17.61
CA ILE A 92 -8.74 18.60 -19.04
C ILE A 92 -8.64 20.10 -19.23
N ASP A 93 -7.70 20.54 -20.05
CA ASP A 93 -7.32 21.95 -20.20
C ASP A 93 -6.97 22.61 -18.86
N GLU A 94 -7.79 23.56 -18.37
CA GLU A 94 -7.63 24.21 -17.06
C GLU A 94 -8.58 23.67 -15.98
N ASP A 95 -9.56 22.84 -16.34
CA ASP A 95 -10.60 22.37 -15.44
C ASP A 95 -10.25 21.05 -14.76
N ILE A 96 -10.64 20.92 -13.49
CA ILE A 96 -10.46 19.71 -12.68
C ILE A 96 -11.82 19.05 -12.48
N ILE A 97 -12.01 17.91 -13.14
CA ILE A 97 -13.24 17.12 -13.06
C ILE A 97 -13.05 16.01 -12.04
N SER A 98 -13.98 15.91 -11.09
CA SER A 98 -13.95 14.91 -10.00
C SER A 98 -15.20 14.06 -9.91
N ASP A 99 -16.17 14.27 -10.79
CA ASP A 99 -17.40 13.48 -10.86
C ASP A 99 -17.13 12.13 -11.57
N PRO A 100 -17.38 10.98 -10.91
CA PRO A 100 -17.05 9.66 -11.47
C PRO A 100 -17.77 9.35 -12.78
N THR A 101 -19.03 9.75 -12.93
CA THR A 101 -19.83 9.48 -14.14
C THR A 101 -19.30 10.28 -15.32
N THR A 102 -19.01 11.55 -15.08
CA THR A 102 -18.39 12.44 -16.09
C THR A 102 -17.02 11.92 -16.51
N ILE A 103 -16.18 11.49 -15.55
CA ILE A 103 -14.88 10.87 -15.83
C ILE A 103 -15.03 9.61 -16.70
N ALA A 104 -15.94 8.70 -16.36
CA ALA A 104 -16.17 7.49 -17.14
C ALA A 104 -16.59 7.81 -18.59
N ASN A 105 -17.48 8.79 -18.76
CA ASN A 105 -17.92 9.23 -20.08
C ASN A 105 -16.77 9.84 -20.89
N ILE A 106 -15.93 10.67 -20.27
CA ILE A 106 -14.74 11.23 -20.92
C ILE A 106 -13.81 10.12 -21.39
N MET A 107 -13.49 9.16 -20.51
CA MET A 107 -12.61 8.05 -20.85
C MET A 107 -13.19 7.20 -21.97
N ASN A 108 -14.46 6.84 -21.89
CA ASN A 108 -15.14 6.06 -22.92
C ASN A 108 -15.10 6.77 -24.28
N ASN A 109 -15.44 8.06 -24.31
CA ASN A 109 -15.40 8.85 -25.54
C ASN A 109 -13.98 8.96 -26.09
N TYR A 110 -12.97 9.14 -25.23
CA TYR A 110 -11.58 9.17 -25.67
C TYR A 110 -11.18 7.86 -26.34
N PHE A 111 -11.41 6.71 -25.70
CA PHE A 111 -11.00 5.42 -26.24
C PHE A 111 -11.79 4.99 -27.48
N VAL A 112 -13.06 5.37 -27.59
CA VAL A 112 -13.87 5.08 -28.79
C VAL A 112 -13.43 5.94 -29.97
N THR A 113 -13.11 7.22 -29.74
CA THR A 113 -12.84 8.18 -30.83
C THR A 113 -11.36 8.28 -31.21
N ILE A 114 -10.44 7.66 -30.47
CA ILE A 114 -9.00 7.82 -30.71
C ILE A 114 -8.56 7.27 -32.07
N ALA A 115 -9.16 6.17 -32.53
CA ALA A 115 -8.84 5.58 -33.83
C ALA A 115 -9.19 6.54 -34.97
N ASP A 116 -10.42 7.06 -34.97
CA ASP A 116 -10.90 8.02 -35.97
C ASP A 116 -10.10 9.33 -35.93
N ARG A 117 -9.83 9.86 -34.72
CA ARG A 117 -9.02 11.07 -34.53
C ARG A 117 -7.60 10.91 -35.09
N THR A 118 -7.01 9.73 -34.92
CA THR A 118 -5.66 9.44 -35.42
C THR A 118 -5.64 9.42 -36.94
N LEU A 119 -6.66 8.83 -37.56
CA LEU A 119 -6.81 8.80 -39.02
C LEU A 119 -7.03 10.21 -39.60
N THR A 120 -7.92 11.01 -39.02
CA THR A 120 -8.20 12.37 -39.51
C THR A 120 -7.02 13.33 -39.36
N ASN A 121 -6.26 13.21 -38.28
CA ASN A 121 -5.08 14.05 -38.05
C ASN A 121 -3.91 13.67 -38.98
N THR A 122 -3.86 12.44 -39.47
CA THR A 122 -2.83 12.00 -40.43
C THR A 122 -3.12 12.58 -41.83
N THR A 123 -4.39 12.59 -42.25
CA THR A 123 -4.78 13.12 -43.57
C THR A 123 -4.64 14.66 -43.69
N GLN A 124 -4.75 15.41 -42.58
CA GLN A 124 -4.63 16.88 -42.61
C GLN A 124 -3.18 17.39 -42.60
N ASN A 125 -2.19 16.57 -42.24
CA ASN A 125 -0.79 16.99 -42.19
C ASN A 125 0.03 16.63 -43.44
N ASP A 126 -0.59 16.09 -44.48
CA ASP A 126 0.11 15.62 -45.70
C ASP A 126 0.38 16.73 -46.74
N ILE A 127 0.39 18.01 -46.31
CA ILE A 127 0.96 19.12 -47.08
C ILE A 127 1.91 19.91 -46.19
N GLN A 128 2.93 19.24 -45.66
CA GLN A 128 4.24 19.85 -45.39
C GLN A 128 5.28 18.75 -45.16
N THR A 129 6.02 18.48 -46.23
CA THR A 129 7.42 18.08 -46.25
C THR A 129 7.79 16.91 -45.33
N SER A 130 7.87 15.73 -45.94
CA SER A 130 8.53 14.54 -45.42
C SER A 130 9.96 14.86 -44.92
N GLN A 131 10.09 15.18 -43.63
CA GLN A 131 11.23 14.68 -42.87
C GLN A 131 10.75 13.39 -42.22
N HIS A 132 10.99 12.29 -42.95
CA HIS A 132 11.01 10.95 -42.38
C HIS A 132 12.05 10.94 -41.26
N SER A 133 11.64 11.30 -40.05
CA SER A 133 12.22 10.70 -38.87
C SER A 133 11.60 9.31 -38.83
N GLU A 134 12.32 8.32 -39.34
CA GLU A 134 12.02 6.93 -39.04
C GLU A 134 11.98 6.79 -37.51
N ILE A 135 10.79 6.90 -36.92
CA ILE A 135 10.55 6.26 -35.64
C ILE A 135 10.57 4.79 -36.01
N THR A 136 11.73 4.18 -35.85
CA THR A 136 11.86 2.74 -35.68
C THR A 136 10.99 2.37 -34.49
N SER A 137 9.71 2.13 -34.77
CA SER A 137 8.81 1.46 -33.86
C SER A 137 9.35 0.05 -33.76
N THR A 138 10.37 -0.15 -32.91
CA THR A 138 10.64 -1.44 -32.31
C THR A 138 9.44 -1.71 -31.43
N ILE A 139 8.33 -2.14 -32.05
CA ILE A 139 7.40 -3.04 -31.40
C ILE A 139 8.32 -4.14 -30.91
N PRO A 140 8.55 -4.29 -29.60
CA PRO A 140 9.32 -5.42 -29.17
C PRO A 140 8.46 -6.60 -29.59
N GLU A 141 8.95 -7.41 -30.52
CA GLU A 141 8.44 -8.75 -30.71
C GLU A 141 8.72 -9.49 -29.41
N HIS A 142 7.90 -9.24 -28.39
CA HIS A 142 7.76 -10.10 -27.23
C HIS A 142 6.99 -11.33 -27.72
N THR A 143 7.57 -12.05 -28.67
CA THR A 143 7.27 -13.45 -28.83
C THR A 143 7.57 -14.06 -27.46
N LEU A 144 6.55 -14.63 -26.82
CA LEU A 144 6.67 -15.37 -25.57
C LEU A 144 7.44 -16.68 -25.82
N SER A 145 8.63 -16.59 -26.44
CA SER A 145 9.53 -17.70 -26.76
C SER A 145 10.06 -18.38 -25.49
N MET A 146 9.98 -17.68 -24.36
CA MET A 146 10.32 -18.22 -23.04
C MET A 146 9.31 -19.28 -22.55
N PHE A 147 8.10 -19.32 -23.10
CA PHE A 147 7.08 -20.30 -22.71
C PHE A 147 6.80 -21.25 -23.86
N THR A 148 6.97 -22.54 -23.61
CA THR A 148 6.53 -23.57 -24.54
C THR A 148 5.00 -23.65 -24.51
N PRO A 149 4.32 -23.78 -25.67
CA PRO A 149 2.89 -24.07 -25.69
C PRO A 149 2.62 -25.38 -24.94
N THR A 150 1.55 -25.40 -24.14
CA THR A 150 1.17 -26.61 -23.40
C THR A 150 0.78 -27.75 -24.36
N ASN A 151 0.95 -28.99 -23.90
CA ASN A 151 0.60 -30.19 -24.67
C ASN A 151 -0.48 -31.01 -23.95
N HIS A 152 -1.28 -31.76 -24.71
CA HIS A 152 -2.34 -32.65 -24.22
C HIS A 152 -1.85 -33.58 -23.09
N ALA A 153 -0.67 -34.19 -23.26
CA ALA A 153 -0.09 -35.08 -22.24
C ALA A 153 0.24 -34.36 -20.91
N GLU A 154 0.64 -33.08 -20.99
CA GLU A 154 0.93 -32.26 -19.81
C GLU A 154 -0.35 -32.01 -19.01
N ILE A 155 -1.43 -31.60 -19.71
CA ILE A 155 -2.74 -31.36 -19.12
C ILE A 155 -3.30 -32.64 -18.47
N GLU A 156 -3.18 -33.80 -19.14
CA GLU A 156 -3.64 -35.07 -18.56
C GLU A 156 -2.90 -35.42 -17.26
N ASN A 157 -1.58 -35.21 -17.22
CA ASN A 157 -0.79 -35.52 -16.03
C ASN A 157 -1.14 -34.60 -14.86
N ILE A 158 -1.37 -33.31 -15.14
CA ILE A 158 -1.84 -32.35 -14.13
C ILE A 158 -3.19 -32.81 -13.57
N ILE A 159 -4.16 -33.13 -14.43
CA ILE A 159 -5.49 -33.61 -14.01
C ILE A 159 -5.37 -34.88 -13.15
N LYS A 160 -4.53 -35.85 -13.55
CA LYS A 160 -4.31 -37.09 -12.79
C LYS A 160 -3.61 -36.85 -11.45
N SER A 161 -2.77 -35.82 -11.34
CA SER A 161 -2.06 -35.46 -10.10
C SER A 161 -2.94 -34.73 -9.07
N ILE A 162 -4.05 -34.14 -9.52
CA ILE A 162 -5.02 -33.51 -8.63
C ILE A 162 -5.78 -34.61 -7.90
N LYS A 163 -5.46 -34.80 -6.62
CA LYS A 163 -6.18 -35.77 -5.77
C LYS A 163 -7.64 -35.34 -5.63
N PRO A 164 -8.62 -36.23 -5.87
CA PRO A 164 -10.01 -35.92 -5.56
C PRO A 164 -10.16 -35.72 -4.05
N LYS A 165 -10.82 -34.64 -3.67
CA LYS A 165 -11.15 -34.35 -2.27
C LYS A 165 -12.20 -35.36 -1.82
N THR A 166 -11.81 -36.38 -1.06
CA THR A 166 -12.77 -37.34 -0.51
C THR A 166 -13.61 -36.69 0.59
N PRO A 167 -14.94 -36.92 0.63
CA PRO A 167 -15.84 -36.30 1.63
C PRO A 167 -15.44 -36.56 3.09
N GLN A 168 -14.65 -37.59 3.38
CA GLN A 168 -14.23 -37.95 4.73
C GLN A 168 -13.35 -36.90 5.43
N GLU A 169 -12.63 -36.06 4.69
CA GLU A 169 -11.79 -34.99 5.28
C GLU A 169 -12.61 -33.77 5.71
N SER A 170 -13.85 -33.63 5.20
CA SER A 170 -14.76 -32.52 5.55
C SER A 170 -15.60 -32.76 6.80
N MET A 171 -15.67 -34.00 7.30
CA MET A 171 -16.45 -34.36 8.49
C MET A 171 -15.68 -34.26 9.82
N LYS A 172 -14.35 -34.15 9.81
CA LYS A 172 -13.55 -34.00 11.05
C LYS A 172 -13.70 -32.63 11.75
N TYR A 173 -14.33 -31.66 11.11
CA TYR A 173 -14.49 -30.30 11.66
C TYR A 173 -15.85 -30.04 12.32
N HIS A 174 -16.75 -31.02 12.39
CA HIS A 174 -18.10 -30.83 12.94
C HIS A 174 -18.40 -31.59 14.25
N GLN A 175 -17.40 -32.21 14.88
CA GLN A 175 -17.58 -32.98 16.12
C GLN A 175 -16.98 -32.34 17.39
N ASN A 176 -16.60 -31.06 17.32
CA ASN A 176 -16.24 -30.29 18.52
C ASN A 176 -17.10 -29.02 18.62
N TYR A 177 -18.39 -29.21 18.88
CA TYR A 177 -19.25 -28.24 19.55
C TYR A 177 -20.14 -28.96 20.55
#